data_AF-A0A7W1F128-F1
#
_entry.id   AF-A0A7W1F128-F1
#
_cell.length_a   1.000
_cell.length_b   1.000
_cell.length_c   1.000
_cell.angle_alpha   90.00
_cell.angle_beta   90.00
_cell.angle_gamma   90.00
#
_symmetry.space_group_name_H-M   'P 1'
#
loop_
_entity.id
_entity.type
_entity.pdbx_description
1 polymer ?
#
loop_
_entity_poly.entity_id
_entity_poly.type
_entity_poly.pdbx_seq_one_letter_code
_entity_poly.pdbx_strand_id
1 'polypeptide(L)'
;MKSVLIFAICFLVGAMVAIGVRAVLHRPYAEPTQAHSMAAPAATPGSTPQPVAPGGHEHHATPSAPNRPAPEQTTPVPHQDHGKTPTAVADPSAAIGNTICPGCGMDVDADIAAIPTPHGLVGIACPPCIPKVTREPERYGAAARENRKAE
;
A
#
# COMPACT_ATOMS: atom_id res chain seq x y z
N MET A 1 15.56 -40.18 -12.21
CA MET A 1 14.12 -40.27 -11.84
C MET A 1 13.87 -40.05 -10.34
N LYS A 2 14.65 -40.63 -9.42
CA LYS A 2 14.48 -40.44 -7.96
C LYS A 2 14.49 -38.98 -7.48
N SER A 3 15.40 -38.14 -7.99
CA SER A 3 15.46 -36.71 -7.62
C SER A 3 14.26 -35.91 -8.12
N VAL A 4 13.71 -36.28 -9.28
CA VAL A 4 12.48 -35.67 -9.82
C VAL A 4 11.28 -36.03 -8.96
N LEU A 5 11.22 -37.27 -8.47
CA LEU A 5 10.15 -37.75 -7.61
C LEU A 5 10.18 -37.05 -6.24
N ILE A 6 11.37 -36.85 -5.66
CA ILE A 6 11.53 -36.08 -4.41
C ILE A 6 11.10 -34.62 -4.61
N PHE A 7 11.51 -33.99 -5.71
CA PHE A 7 11.11 -32.62 -6.03
C PHE A 7 9.57 -32.49 -6.16
N ALA A 8 8.94 -33.42 -6.86
CA ALA A 8 7.48 -33.42 -7.04
C ALA A 8 6.73 -33.55 -5.71
N ILE A 9 7.20 -34.40 -4.80
CA ILE A 9 6.60 -34.57 -3.47
C ILE A 9 6.75 -33.29 -2.64
N CYS A 10 7.96 -32.71 -2.58
CA CYS A 10 8.20 -31.47 -1.84
C CYS A 10 7.34 -30.32 -2.38
N PHE A 11 7.21 -30.21 -3.70
CA PHE A 11 6.35 -29.22 -4.35
C PHE A 11 4.87 -29.40 -3.96
N LEU A 12 4.36 -30.63 -3.99
CA LEU A 12 2.97 -30.93 -3.62
C LEU A 12 2.69 -30.61 -2.15
N VAL A 13 3.62 -30.94 -1.24
CA VAL A 13 3.49 -30.59 0.18
C VAL A 13 3.44 -29.08 0.36
N GLY A 14 4.33 -28.33 -0.29
CA GLY A 14 4.33 -26.87 -0.26
C GLY A 14 3.02 -26.25 -0.78
N ALA A 15 2.50 -26.77 -1.89
CA ALA A 15 1.24 -26.31 -2.47
C ALA A 15 0.05 -26.54 -1.52
N MET A 16 -0.02 -27.70 -0.88
CA MET A 16 -1.09 -28.01 0.09
C MET A 16 -1.05 -27.08 1.31
N VAL A 17 0.14 -26.78 1.83
CA VAL A 17 0.30 -25.84 2.95
C VAL A 17 -0.16 -24.44 2.55
N ALA A 18 0.24 -23.95 1.38
CA ALA A 18 -0.16 -22.63 0.90
C ALA A 18 -1.70 -22.50 0.75
N ILE A 19 -2.36 -23.54 0.23
CA ILE A 19 -3.82 -23.59 0.11
C ILE A 19 -4.48 -23.57 1.49
N GLY A 20 -3.99 -24.38 2.44
CA GLY A 20 -4.53 -24.45 3.81
C GLY A 20 -4.44 -23.11 4.55
N VAL A 21 -3.29 -22.43 4.46
CA VAL A 21 -3.11 -21.11 5.07
C VAL A 21 -4.08 -20.09 4.47
N ARG A 22 -4.21 -20.06 3.14
CA ARG A 22 -5.14 -19.15 2.48
C ARG A 22 -6.59 -19.42 2.88
N ALA A 23 -6.99 -20.69 3.02
CA ALA A 23 -8.34 -21.06 3.42
C ALA A 23 -8.68 -20.63 4.85
N VAL A 24 -7.75 -20.74 5.81
CA VAL A 24 -7.98 -20.32 7.21
C VAL A 24 -8.01 -18.79 7.34
N LEU A 25 -7.18 -18.09 6.58
CA LEU A 25 -7.15 -16.62 6.58
C LEU A 25 -8.30 -16.00 5.78
N HIS A 26 -8.89 -16.75 4.85
CA HIS A 26 -10.07 -16.29 4.13
C HIS A 26 -11.28 -16.33 5.07
N ARG A 27 -11.58 -15.19 5.71
CA ARG A 27 -12.85 -15.01 6.40
C ARG A 27 -13.95 -14.96 5.34
N PRO A 28 -14.84 -15.97 5.22
CA PRO A 28 -16.02 -15.83 4.38
C PRO A 28 -16.83 -14.67 4.93
N TYR A 29 -17.33 -13.83 4.01
CA TYR A 29 -18.12 -12.64 4.25
C TYR A 29 -19.09 -12.86 5.44
N ALA A 30 -18.84 -12.22 6.58
CA ALA A 30 -19.85 -12.08 7.62
C ALA A 30 -20.77 -10.97 7.13
N GLU A 31 -21.93 -11.33 6.57
CA GLU A 31 -22.99 -10.35 6.30
C GLU A 31 -23.31 -9.62 7.61
N PRO A 32 -23.20 -8.27 7.67
CA PRO A 32 -23.81 -7.55 8.76
C PRO A 32 -25.31 -7.76 8.63
N THR A 33 -25.89 -8.46 9.60
CA THR A 33 -27.33 -8.60 9.77
C THR A 33 -27.89 -7.26 10.22
N GLN A 34 -27.79 -6.23 9.37
CA GLN A 34 -28.54 -5.01 9.55
C GLN A 34 -29.95 -5.33 9.07
N ALA A 35 -30.75 -5.91 9.98
CA ALA A 35 -32.19 -5.89 9.83
C ALA A 35 -32.59 -4.44 9.57
N HIS A 36 -32.98 -4.14 8.33
CA HIS A 36 -33.62 -2.87 8.00
C HIS A 36 -34.95 -2.83 8.77
N SER A 37 -34.87 -2.32 10.00
CA SER A 37 -36.02 -1.98 10.82
C SER A 37 -36.82 -0.92 10.06
N MET A 38 -37.96 -1.33 9.51
CA MET A 38 -38.97 -0.40 9.01
C MET A 38 -39.65 0.26 10.22
N ALA A 39 -38.99 1.27 10.78
CA ALA A 39 -39.62 2.24 11.68
C ALA A 39 -39.75 3.58 10.95
N ALA A 40 -41.00 4.05 10.86
CA ALA A 40 -41.40 5.29 10.21
C ALA A 40 -40.71 6.54 10.82
N PRO A 41 -40.56 7.64 10.05
CA PRO A 41 -39.92 8.85 10.56
C PRO A 41 -40.87 9.59 11.51
N ALA A 42 -40.48 9.72 12.77
CA ALA A 42 -41.10 10.64 13.73
C ALA A 42 -40.13 11.79 14.07
N ALA A 43 -40.70 12.99 14.04
CA ALA A 43 -40.14 14.33 14.13
C ALA A 43 -38.96 14.60 15.08
N THR A 44 -38.10 15.51 14.63
CA THR A 44 -37.13 16.31 15.40
C THR A 44 -37.84 17.22 16.42
N PRO A 45 -37.31 17.27 17.66
CA PRO A 45 -37.01 18.56 18.31
C PRO A 45 -35.65 18.46 19.03
N GLY A 46 -34.66 19.30 18.74
CA GLY A 46 -34.61 20.67 19.28
C GLY A 46 -33.63 20.75 20.46
N SER A 47 -32.49 21.41 20.23
CA SER A 47 -31.70 22.21 21.18
C SER A 47 -30.90 21.53 22.32
N THR A 48 -29.58 21.73 22.23
CA THR A 48 -28.55 21.65 23.28
C THR A 48 -28.90 22.52 24.50
N PRO A 49 -28.43 22.17 25.72
CA PRO A 49 -27.17 22.78 26.19
C PRO A 49 -26.25 21.85 27.01
N GLN A 50 -24.95 22.12 26.94
CA GLN A 50 -23.90 21.59 27.82
C GLN A 50 -24.07 22.11 29.26
N PRO A 51 -23.57 21.40 30.29
CA PRO A 51 -22.40 21.94 31.03
C PRO A 51 -21.43 20.90 31.67
N VAL A 52 -20.13 21.18 31.47
CA VAL A 52 -18.97 21.18 32.41
C VAL A 52 -18.65 19.96 33.30
N ALA A 53 -17.44 19.45 33.06
CA ALA A 53 -16.68 18.38 33.75
C ALA A 53 -16.16 18.78 35.17
N PRO A 54 -15.48 17.92 35.96
CA PRO A 54 -14.05 17.63 35.69
C PRO A 54 -13.56 16.23 36.13
N GLY A 55 -12.57 15.67 35.42
CA GLY A 55 -11.93 14.42 35.82
C GLY A 55 -10.62 14.12 35.10
N GLY A 56 -9.53 14.77 35.55
CA GLY A 56 -8.19 14.19 35.60
C GLY A 56 -7.39 14.06 34.30
N HIS A 57 -6.80 15.15 33.82
CA HIS A 57 -5.57 15.09 33.01
C HIS A 57 -4.51 15.97 33.67
N GLU A 58 -3.74 15.39 34.56
CA GLU A 58 -2.55 16.05 35.10
C GLU A 58 -1.36 15.80 34.16
N HIS A 59 -0.98 16.89 33.50
CA HIS A 59 0.37 17.39 33.28
C HIS A 59 1.52 16.39 33.13
N HIS A 60 2.19 16.43 31.98
CA HIS A 60 3.62 16.75 31.99
C HIS A 60 4.07 17.38 30.68
N ALA A 61 4.96 18.36 30.86
CA ALA A 61 5.36 19.40 29.94
C ALA A 61 6.23 18.90 28.78
N THR A 62 6.22 19.68 27.70
CA THR A 62 7.29 19.76 26.71
C THR A 62 8.63 20.10 27.38
N PRO A 63 9.71 19.42 27.00
CA PRO A 63 10.97 20.12 26.77
C PRO A 63 11.55 19.83 25.39
N SER A 64 12.27 20.83 24.91
CA SER A 64 13.00 20.95 23.66
C SER A 64 13.77 19.72 23.19
N ALA A 65 13.89 19.63 21.86
CA ALA A 65 14.80 18.78 21.12
C ALA A 65 16.26 18.86 21.60
N PRO A 66 17.02 17.77 21.38
CA PRO A 66 18.37 17.90 20.85
C PRO A 66 18.63 16.96 19.65
N ASN A 67 19.22 17.54 18.61
CA ASN A 67 20.02 16.91 17.55
C ASN A 67 19.73 15.45 17.17
N ARG A 68 19.01 15.27 16.06
CA ARG A 68 19.15 14.07 15.23
C ARG A 68 20.39 14.26 14.33
N PRO A 69 21.33 13.30 14.29
CA PRO A 69 22.42 13.33 13.31
C PRO A 69 21.83 13.36 11.89
N ALA A 70 22.34 14.27 11.07
CA ALA A 70 22.09 14.31 9.64
C ALA A 70 22.43 12.94 9.03
N PRO A 71 21.60 12.35 8.16
CA PRO A 71 22.05 11.24 7.35
C PRO A 71 23.20 11.74 6.48
N GLU A 72 24.38 11.16 6.69
CA GLU A 72 25.53 11.28 5.81
C GLU A 72 25.07 11.10 4.37
N GLN A 73 25.24 12.15 3.58
CA GLN A 73 25.22 12.11 2.13
C GLN A 73 26.32 11.14 1.69
N THR A 74 25.96 9.87 1.54
CA THR A 74 26.78 8.97 0.74
C THR A 74 26.53 9.37 -0.71
N THR A 75 27.42 10.20 -1.23
CA THR A 75 27.51 10.53 -2.66
C THR A 75 27.55 9.22 -3.45
N PRO A 76 26.56 8.92 -4.31
CA PRO A 76 26.75 7.88 -5.30
C PRO A 76 27.74 8.43 -6.34
N VAL A 77 28.79 7.66 -6.58
CA VAL A 77 29.71 7.79 -7.72
C VAL A 77 28.91 8.06 -9.00
N PRO A 78 29.29 9.04 -9.84
CA PRO A 78 28.56 9.35 -11.05
C PRO A 78 28.79 8.23 -12.07
N HIS A 79 27.84 7.32 -12.19
CA HIS A 79 27.72 6.53 -13.41
C HIS A 79 27.16 7.47 -14.50
N GLN A 80 27.88 7.60 -15.60
CA GLN A 80 27.46 8.36 -16.77
C GLN A 80 26.13 7.81 -17.29
N ASP A 81 25.04 8.52 -17.03
CA ASP A 81 23.75 8.25 -17.64
C ASP A 81 23.72 8.92 -19.02
N HIS A 82 23.70 8.09 -20.07
CA HIS A 82 23.36 8.53 -21.41
C HIS A 82 21.88 8.93 -21.46
N GLY A 83 21.62 10.24 -21.48
CA GLY A 83 20.43 10.86 -22.05
C GLY A 83 19.06 10.37 -21.55
N LYS A 84 18.65 10.83 -20.37
CA LYS A 84 17.21 10.90 -20.02
C LYS A 84 16.86 12.32 -19.62
N THR A 85 15.87 12.88 -20.32
CA THR A 85 15.17 14.11 -19.99
C THR A 85 14.81 14.14 -18.50
N PRO A 86 14.93 15.27 -17.80
CA PRO A 86 14.53 15.37 -16.40
C PRO A 86 13.04 15.10 -16.30
N THR A 87 12.66 13.91 -15.81
CA THR A 87 11.30 13.61 -15.40
C THR A 87 10.98 14.50 -14.20
N ALA A 88 9.93 15.31 -14.30
CA ALA A 88 9.42 16.07 -13.17
C ALA A 88 9.22 15.13 -11.98
N VAL A 89 9.91 15.43 -10.87
CA VAL A 89 9.84 14.63 -9.65
C VAL A 89 8.43 14.81 -9.10
N ALA A 90 7.67 13.72 -9.02
CA ALA A 90 6.35 13.75 -8.41
C ALA A 90 6.46 14.15 -6.93
N ASP A 91 5.52 14.98 -6.46
CA ASP A 91 5.40 15.31 -5.03
C ASP A 91 5.24 14.01 -4.22
N PRO A 92 6.13 13.70 -3.26
CA PRO A 92 6.04 12.50 -2.43
C PRO A 92 4.78 12.47 -1.54
N SER A 93 4.05 13.59 -1.43
CA SER A 93 2.79 13.71 -0.69
C SER A 93 1.56 13.44 -1.56
N ALA A 94 1.74 13.21 -2.87
CA ALA A 94 0.64 12.93 -3.78
C ALA A 94 -0.04 11.60 -3.43
N ALA A 95 -1.31 11.45 -3.81
CA ALA A 95 -2.00 10.17 -3.67
C ALA A 95 -1.41 9.14 -4.65
N ILE A 96 -1.32 7.89 -4.21
CA ILE A 96 -0.99 6.76 -5.08
C ILE A 96 -2.15 6.57 -6.08
N GLY A 97 -1.83 6.62 -7.37
CA GLY A 97 -2.83 6.63 -8.44
C GLY A 97 -3.48 5.29 -8.77
N ASN A 98 -3.13 4.22 -8.04
CA ASN A 98 -3.54 2.85 -8.35
C ASN A 98 -3.69 1.95 -7.11
N THR A 99 -4.58 0.97 -7.21
CA THR A 99 -4.78 -0.13 -6.27
C THR A 99 -4.25 -1.46 -6.82
N ILE A 100 -4.05 -1.58 -8.13
CA ILE A 100 -3.48 -2.77 -8.78
C ILE A 100 -2.06 -2.47 -9.27
N CYS A 101 -1.11 -3.33 -8.93
CA CYS A 101 0.29 -3.22 -9.37
C CYS A 101 0.39 -3.44 -10.88
N PRO A 102 0.91 -2.46 -11.65
CA PRO A 102 0.99 -2.58 -13.10
C PRO A 102 2.03 -3.62 -13.56
N GLY A 103 2.96 -4.03 -12.69
CA GLY A 103 4.00 -5.02 -13.00
C GLY A 103 3.54 -6.49 -12.93
N CYS A 104 2.66 -6.82 -11.99
CA CYS A 104 2.23 -8.22 -11.74
C CYS A 104 0.72 -8.42 -11.70
N GLY A 105 -0.09 -7.37 -11.57
CA GLY A 105 -1.54 -7.45 -11.48
C GLY A 105 -2.11 -7.83 -10.11
N MET A 106 -1.27 -7.88 -9.07
CA MET A 106 -1.72 -8.07 -7.68
C MET A 106 -2.07 -6.72 -7.03
N ASP A 107 -2.78 -6.74 -5.91
CA ASP A 107 -3.07 -5.53 -5.13
C ASP A 107 -1.79 -4.83 -4.65
N VAL A 108 -1.80 -3.50 -4.69
CA VAL A 108 -0.69 -2.67 -4.21
C VAL A 108 -0.44 -2.91 -2.73
N ASP A 109 0.84 -3.05 -2.38
CA ASP A 109 1.29 -3.15 -1.00
C ASP A 109 1.60 -1.73 -0.48
N ALA A 110 0.89 -1.32 0.58
CA ALA A 110 1.05 0.00 1.18
C ALA A 110 2.39 0.16 1.92
N ASP A 111 3.04 -0.94 2.28
CA ASP A 111 4.35 -0.93 2.94
C ASP A 111 5.51 -0.74 1.95
N ILE A 112 5.24 -0.85 0.63
CA ILE A 112 6.22 -0.60 -0.43
C ILE A 112 6.11 0.85 -0.90
N ALA A 113 7.25 1.55 -0.89
CA ALA A 113 7.33 2.92 -1.36
C ALA A 113 6.86 3.05 -2.81
N ALA A 114 5.97 4.01 -3.06
CA ALA A 114 5.48 4.31 -4.40
C ALA A 114 6.59 4.86 -5.29
N ILE A 115 6.54 4.53 -6.57
CA ILE A 115 7.50 4.99 -7.57
C ILE A 115 6.96 6.25 -8.26
N PRO A 116 7.74 7.35 -8.29
CA PRO A 116 7.37 8.53 -9.05
C PRO A 116 7.48 8.25 -10.55
N THR A 117 6.41 8.55 -11.29
CA THR A 117 6.35 8.47 -12.75
C THR A 117 5.83 9.80 -13.32
N PRO A 118 5.95 10.06 -14.64
CA PRO A 118 5.29 11.20 -15.27
C PRO A 118 3.76 11.23 -15.08
N HIS A 119 3.17 10.09 -14.74
CA HIS A 119 1.73 9.92 -14.52
C HIS A 119 1.30 10.06 -13.04
N GLY A 120 2.24 10.36 -12.13
CA GLY A 120 2.03 10.43 -10.69
C GLY A 120 2.75 9.32 -9.93
N LEU A 121 2.39 9.15 -8.65
CA LEU A 121 2.91 8.08 -7.81
C LEU A 121 2.22 6.75 -8.14
N VAL A 122 3.04 5.73 -8.39
CA VAL A 122 2.61 4.37 -8.72
C VAL A 122 2.93 3.44 -7.56
N GLY A 123 1.91 2.80 -7.00
CA GLY A 123 2.04 1.75 -6.00
C GLY A 123 2.41 0.41 -6.62
N ILE A 124 3.14 -0.41 -5.87
CA ILE A 124 3.66 -1.72 -6.29
C ILE A 124 3.25 -2.79 -5.31
N ALA A 125 2.97 -4.00 -5.79
CA ALA A 125 2.58 -5.13 -4.95
C ALA A 125 3.76 -5.92 -4.38
N CYS A 126 4.91 -5.90 -5.04
CA CYS A 126 6.06 -6.69 -4.61
C CYS A 126 7.40 -6.11 -5.06
N PRO A 127 8.49 -6.31 -4.29
CA PRO A 127 9.82 -5.80 -4.61
C PRO A 127 10.35 -6.15 -6.02
N PRO A 128 10.09 -7.36 -6.57
CA PRO A 128 10.52 -7.71 -7.93
C PRO A 128 9.89 -6.86 -9.04
N CYS A 129 8.78 -6.16 -8.79
CA CYS A 129 8.16 -5.27 -9.77
C CYS A 129 8.82 -3.89 -9.84
N ILE A 130 9.49 -3.44 -8.77
CA ILE A 130 10.17 -2.14 -8.71
C ILE A 130 11.10 -1.91 -9.93
N PRO A 131 12.08 -2.80 -10.22
CA PRO A 131 12.99 -2.57 -11.34
C PRO A 131 12.31 -2.56 -12.71
N LYS A 132 11.12 -3.17 -12.87
CA LYS A 132 10.36 -3.13 -14.13
C LYS A 132 9.69 -1.77 -14.30
N VAL A 133 8.99 -1.30 -13.26
CA VAL A 133 8.28 -0.02 -13.27
C VAL A 133 9.25 1.15 -13.42
N THR A 134 10.39 1.13 -12.72
CA THR A 134 11.43 2.17 -12.85
C THR A 134 12.07 2.20 -14.25
N ARG A 135 12.14 1.06 -14.95
CA ARG A 135 12.75 0.99 -16.29
C ARG A 135 11.86 1.59 -17.38
N GLU A 136 10.55 1.36 -17.30
CA GLU A 136 9.56 1.81 -18.30
C GLU A 136 8.42 2.62 -17.63
N PRO A 137 8.72 3.76 -16.97
CA PRO A 137 7.76 4.47 -16.13
C PRO A 137 6.54 5.01 -16.89
N GLU A 138 6.67 5.25 -18.20
CA GLU A 138 5.57 5.69 -19.06
C GLU A 138 4.54 4.58 -19.28
N ARG A 139 5.00 3.39 -19.72
CA ARG A 139 4.14 2.20 -19.92
C ARG A 139 3.44 1.78 -18.63
N TYR A 140 4.20 1.65 -17.54
CA TYR A 140 3.64 1.20 -16.27
C TYR A 140 2.84 2.29 -15.56
N GLY A 141 3.19 3.57 -15.71
CA GLY A 141 2.42 4.68 -15.15
C GLY A 141 1.06 4.86 -15.81
N ALA A 142 0.97 4.69 -17.14
CA ALA A 142 -0.31 4.67 -17.85
C ALA A 142 -1.20 3.50 -17.38
N ALA A 143 -0.65 2.30 -17.31
CA ALA A 143 -1.38 1.12 -16.83
C ALA A 143 -1.82 1.24 -15.36
N ALA A 144 -1.00 1.88 -14.51
CA ALA A 144 -1.35 2.15 -13.12
C ALA A 144 -2.61 3.01 -13.01
N ARG A 145 -2.72 4.09 -13.80
CA ARG A 145 -3.91 4.95 -13.80
C ARG A 145 -5.18 4.23 -14.22
N GLU A 146 -5.04 3.21 -15.08
CA GLU A 146 -6.11 2.33 -15.50
C GLU A 146 -6.38 1.18 -14.50
N ASN A 147 -5.64 1.09 -13.40
CA ASN A 147 -5.71 0.01 -12.41
C ASN A 147 -5.61 -1.39 -13.04
N ARG A 148 -4.69 -1.55 -14.00
CA ARG A 148 -4.46 -2.81 -14.71
C ARG A 148 -2.99 -3.18 -14.76
N LYS A 149 -2.72 -4.45 -15.05
CA LYS A 149 -1.39 -4.92 -15.43
C LYS A 149 -1.02 -4.37 -16.81
N ALA A 150 0.22 -3.92 -16.95
CA ALA A 150 0.78 -3.59 -18.26
C ALA A 150 0.99 -4.89 -19.06
N GLU A 151 0.40 -4.93 -20.26
CA GLU A 151 0.63 -5.97 -21.27
C GLU A 151 1.97 -5.78 -21.93
#